data_AF-A0A496X3J1-F1
#
_entry.id   AF-A0A496X3J1-F1
#
_cell.length_a   1.000
_cell.length_b   1.000
_cell.length_c   1.000
_cell.angle_alpha   90.00
_cell.angle_beta   90.00
_cell.angle_gamma   90.00
#
_symmetry.space_group_name_H-M   'P 1'
#
loop_
_entity.id
_entity.type
_entity.pdbx_description
1 polymer ?
#
loop_
_entity_poly.entity_id
_entity_poly.type
_entity_poly.pdbx_seq_one_letter_code
_entity_poly.pdbx_strand_id
1 'polypeptide(L)'
;MPLTSEECLADDFVLENYLPEHIPFGGRYQGVSGFLLYMTEIAEAIEMGPLNMDEWVADARTVAVRGEEQSLVPATGRKYNMRFVHWLTFDNDGRITHMREFNDTDEMGKAFD
;
A
#
# COMPACT_ATOMS: atom_id res chain seq x y z
N MET A 1 2.49 14.22 18.36
CA MET A 1 3.45 13.25 17.80
C MET A 1 2.63 12.33 16.90
N PRO A 2 3.04 12.06 15.65
CA PRO A 2 2.37 11.04 14.84
C PRO A 2 2.53 9.67 15.52
N LEU A 3 1.53 8.80 15.35
CA LEU A 3 1.55 7.43 15.84
C LEU A 3 2.60 6.60 15.09
N THR A 4 3.19 5.61 15.75
CA THR A 4 4.09 4.63 15.11
C THR A 4 3.30 3.48 14.46
N SER A 5 3.96 2.68 13.62
CA SER A 5 3.33 1.48 13.02
C SER A 5 2.87 0.49 14.09
N GLU A 6 3.62 0.34 15.19
CA GLU A 6 3.27 -0.52 16.33
C GLU A 6 1.98 -0.05 17.02
N GLU A 7 1.77 1.26 17.11
CA GLU A 7 0.57 1.84 17.71
C GLU A 7 -0.65 1.72 16.77
N CYS A 8 -0.44 1.83 15.45
CA CYS A 8 -1.52 1.81 14.46
C CYS A 8 -1.98 0.41 14.04
N LEU A 9 -1.07 -0.57 13.96
CA LEU A 9 -1.36 -1.91 13.42
C LEU A 9 -1.64 -2.89 14.55
N ALA A 10 -2.65 -3.75 14.38
CA ALA A 10 -2.89 -4.86 15.29
C ALA A 10 -1.78 -5.92 15.18
N ASP A 11 -1.60 -6.73 16.23
CA ASP A 11 -0.53 -7.74 16.28
C ASP A 11 -0.71 -8.81 15.19
N ASP A 12 -1.97 -9.11 14.83
CA ASP A 12 -2.36 -10.03 13.75
C ASP A 12 -2.60 -9.34 12.41
N PHE A 13 -2.15 -8.08 12.26
CA PHE A 13 -2.30 -7.29 11.03
C PHE A 13 -1.87 -8.06 9.78
N VAL A 14 -2.60 -7.87 8.68
CA VAL A 14 -2.27 -8.44 7.37
C VAL A 14 -2.37 -7.36 6.29
N LEU A 15 -1.33 -7.24 5.47
CA LEU A 15 -1.35 -6.46 4.24
C LEU A 15 -1.36 -7.40 3.03
N GLU A 16 -2.19 -7.11 2.03
CA GLU A 16 -2.21 -7.80 0.74
C GLU A 16 -2.14 -6.79 -0.40
N ASN A 17 -1.11 -6.89 -1.25
CA ASN A 17 -0.98 -6.15 -2.50
C ASN A 17 -0.64 -7.11 -3.65
N TYR A 18 -1.66 -7.60 -4.35
CA TYR A 18 -1.45 -8.49 -5.49
C TYR A 18 -1.08 -7.69 -6.75
N LEU A 19 0.16 -7.87 -7.19
CA LEU A 19 0.77 -7.20 -8.34
C LEU A 19 1.27 -8.25 -9.36
N PRO A 20 1.61 -7.83 -10.60
CA PRO A 20 2.32 -8.68 -11.54
C PRO A 20 3.61 -9.26 -10.93
N GLU A 21 3.96 -10.49 -11.32
CA GLU A 21 5.04 -11.28 -10.70
C GLU A 21 6.42 -10.60 -10.76
N HIS A 22 6.66 -9.75 -11.75
CA HIS A 22 7.92 -9.03 -11.91
C HIS A 22 8.04 -7.77 -11.04
N ILE A 23 6.98 -7.38 -10.32
CA ILE A 23 7.03 -6.27 -9.36
C ILE A 23 7.40 -6.82 -7.97
N PRO A 24 8.50 -6.36 -7.36
CA PRO A 24 9.14 -7.10 -6.25
C PRO A 24 8.45 -6.98 -4.89
N PHE A 25 7.52 -6.04 -4.72
CA PHE A 25 6.80 -5.79 -3.47
C PHE A 25 5.34 -6.27 -3.52
N GLY A 26 4.99 -7.11 -4.51
CA GLY A 26 3.68 -7.76 -4.55
C GLY A 26 3.62 -8.94 -3.58
N GLY A 27 2.53 -9.08 -2.83
CA GLY A 27 2.31 -10.25 -1.99
C GLY A 27 1.45 -10.01 -0.76
N ARG A 28 1.69 -10.85 0.25
CA ARG A 28 1.00 -10.82 1.55
C ARG A 28 2.01 -10.72 2.68
N TYR A 29 1.83 -9.72 3.54
CA TYR A 29 2.72 -9.39 4.65
C TYR A 29 1.95 -9.47 5.98
N GLN A 30 2.61 -9.94 7.04
CA GLN A 30 1.96 -10.19 8.33
C GLN A 30 2.67 -9.49 9.49
N GLY A 31 1.86 -8.88 10.36
CA GLY A 31 2.29 -8.10 11.51
C GLY A 31 3.09 -6.85 11.13
N VAL A 32 3.56 -6.13 12.15
CA VAL A 32 4.38 -4.92 11.99
C VAL A 32 5.67 -5.23 11.20
N SER A 33 6.32 -6.36 11.48
CA SER A 33 7.55 -6.73 10.77
C SER A 33 7.31 -6.96 9.27
N GLY A 34 6.20 -7.59 8.90
CA GLY A 34 5.82 -7.74 7.49
C GLY A 34 5.51 -6.39 6.84
N PHE A 35 4.80 -5.50 7.53
CA PHE A 35 4.56 -4.15 7.03
C PHE A 35 5.86 -3.38 6.77
N LEU A 36 6.81 -3.43 7.71
CA LEU A 36 8.09 -2.75 7.54
C LEU A 36 8.89 -3.33 6.36
N LEU A 37 8.85 -4.66 6.16
CA LEU A 37 9.46 -5.30 4.99
C LEU A 37 8.83 -4.77 3.68
N TYR A 38 7.50 -4.73 3.60
CA TYR A 38 6.78 -4.17 2.45
C TYR A 38 7.20 -2.72 2.14
N MET A 39 7.28 -1.87 3.18
CA MET A 39 7.73 -0.49 3.03
C MET A 39 9.18 -0.39 2.54
N THR A 40 10.06 -1.29 2.98
CA THR A 40 11.44 -1.38 2.49
C THR A 40 11.48 -1.79 1.02
N GLU A 41 10.73 -2.83 0.63
CA GLU A 41 10.71 -3.32 -0.76
C GLU A 41 10.15 -2.26 -1.73
N ILE A 42 9.15 -1.48 -1.33
CA ILE A 42 8.68 -0.31 -2.09
C ILE A 42 9.82 0.70 -2.25
N ALA A 43 10.45 1.11 -1.15
CA ALA A 43 11.48 2.15 -1.15
C ALA A 43 12.73 1.75 -1.97
N GLU A 44 13.01 0.46 -2.09
CA GLU A 44 14.07 -0.07 -2.93
C GLU A 44 13.67 -0.14 -4.42
N ALA A 45 12.39 -0.35 -4.72
CA ALA A 45 11.89 -0.56 -6.07
C ALA A 45 11.48 0.72 -6.80
N ILE A 46 10.99 1.74 -6.09
CA ILE A 46 10.46 2.97 -6.67
C ILE A 46 10.91 4.22 -5.93
N GLU A 47 11.05 5.32 -6.68
CA GLU A 47 10.99 6.66 -6.09
C GLU A 47 9.53 7.09 -6.06
N MET A 48 8.91 6.91 -4.89
CA MET A 48 7.49 7.20 -4.69
C MET A 48 7.23 8.70 -4.61
N GLY A 49 6.29 9.19 -5.43
CA GLY A 49 5.77 10.55 -5.34
C GLY A 49 4.74 10.73 -4.22
N PRO A 50 4.08 11.89 -4.15
CA PRO A 50 3.02 12.10 -3.17
C PRO A 50 1.81 11.21 -3.46
N LEU A 51 1.27 10.57 -2.41
CA LEU A 51 -0.03 9.90 -2.45
C LEU A 51 -1.13 10.95 -2.25
N ASN A 52 -1.90 11.23 -3.30
CA ASN A 52 -3.02 12.15 -3.23
C ASN A 52 -4.31 11.38 -2.98
N MET A 53 -4.83 11.45 -1.76
CA MET A 53 -6.08 10.79 -1.36
C MET A 53 -7.24 11.75 -1.57
N ASP A 54 -8.19 11.40 -2.46
CA ASP A 54 -9.25 12.32 -2.90
C ASP A 54 -10.65 11.92 -2.41
N GLU A 55 -10.86 10.66 -2.02
CA GLU A 55 -12.17 10.17 -1.56
C GLU A 55 -12.03 9.15 -0.44
N TRP A 56 -12.89 9.29 0.56
CA TRP A 56 -12.93 8.46 1.76
C TRP A 56 -14.36 7.95 1.97
N VAL A 57 -14.51 6.63 2.08
CA VAL A 57 -15.76 5.99 2.47
C VAL A 57 -15.47 5.23 3.75
N ALA A 58 -16.23 5.52 4.80
CA ALA A 58 -16.02 4.92 6.11
C ALA A 58 -17.34 4.41 6.70
N ASP A 59 -17.26 3.28 7.40
CA ASP A 59 -18.29 2.78 8.29
C ASP A 59 -17.72 2.52 9.70
N ALA A 60 -18.40 1.71 10.51
CA ALA A 60 -17.98 1.43 11.89
C ALA A 60 -16.64 0.68 12.03
N ARG A 61 -16.21 -0.09 11.02
CA ARG A 61 -15.00 -0.94 11.09
C ARG A 61 -14.13 -0.88 9.84
N THR A 62 -14.57 -0.20 8.81
CA THR A 62 -13.90 -0.20 7.52
C THR A 62 -13.72 1.22 7.01
N VAL A 63 -12.56 1.47 6.42
CA VAL A 63 -12.27 2.68 5.66
C VAL A 63 -11.73 2.28 4.30
N ALA A 64 -12.37 2.74 3.24
CA ALA A 64 -11.84 2.70 1.89
C ALA A 64 -11.36 4.10 1.50
N VAL A 65 -10.11 4.17 1.04
CA VAL A 65 -9.50 5.42 0.57
C VAL A 65 -9.15 5.25 -0.90
N ARG A 66 -9.70 6.12 -1.75
CA ARG A 66 -9.31 6.22 -3.16
C ARG A 66 -8.32 7.36 -3.32
N GLY A 67 -7.35 7.16 -4.21
CA GLY A 67 -6.36 8.18 -4.50
C GLY A 67 -5.64 7.97 -5.82
N GLU A 68 -4.60 8.76 -6.02
CA GLU A 68 -3.67 8.67 -7.14
C GLU A 68 -2.21 8.82 -6.67
N GLU A 69 -1.31 8.19 -7.43
CA GLU A 69 0.12 8.16 -7.19
C GLU A 69 0.89 8.33 -8.50
N GLN A 70 2.00 9.07 -8.45
CA GLN A 70 2.98 9.11 -9.53
C GLN A 70 4.34 8.71 -9.01
N SER A 71 4.96 7.71 -9.63
CA SER A 71 6.23 7.15 -9.16
C SER A 71 7.17 6.82 -10.31
N LEU A 72 8.47 6.82 -10.03
CA LEU A 72 9.54 6.43 -10.96
C LEU A 72 10.07 5.05 -10.57
N VAL A 73 10.28 4.18 -11.56
CA VAL A 73 10.98 2.90 -11.41
C VAL A 73 12.43 3.10 -11.82
N PRO A 74 13.41 3.18 -10.89
CA PRO A 74 14.80 3.52 -11.23
C PRO A 74 15.45 2.51 -12.18
N ALA A 75 15.08 1.23 -12.06
CA ALA A 75 15.62 0.14 -12.87
C ALA A 75 15.36 0.32 -14.38
N THR A 76 14.21 0.90 -14.75
CA THR A 76 13.78 1.09 -16.15
C THR A 76 13.82 2.56 -16.58
N GLY A 77 13.89 3.49 -15.62
CA GLY A 77 13.76 4.93 -15.84
C GLY A 77 12.34 5.37 -16.23
N ARG A 78 11.35 4.47 -16.13
CA ARG A 78 9.95 4.76 -16.50
C ARG A 78 9.15 5.24 -15.31
N LYS A 79 8.14 6.08 -15.58
CA LYS A 79 7.16 6.50 -14.59
C LYS A 79 5.83 5.82 -14.83
N TYR A 80 5.08 5.61 -13.76
CA TYR A 80 3.65 5.31 -13.83
C TYR A 80 2.85 6.37 -13.10
N ASN A 81 1.59 6.55 -13.52
CA ASN A 81 0.59 7.33 -12.83
C ASN A 81 -0.63 6.43 -12.66
N MET A 82 -0.98 6.11 -11.42
CA MET A 82 -2.02 5.12 -11.15
C MET A 82 -3.08 5.66 -10.19
N ARG A 83 -4.28 5.09 -10.33
CA ARG A 83 -5.32 5.15 -9.30
C ARG A 83 -5.17 3.96 -8.37
N PHE A 84 -5.42 4.18 -7.09
CA PHE A 84 -5.44 3.13 -6.09
C PHE A 84 -6.67 3.20 -5.20
N VAL A 85 -7.01 2.06 -4.58
CA VAL A 85 -7.89 1.98 -3.40
C VAL A 85 -7.17 1.23 -2.29
N HIS A 86 -7.06 1.84 -1.12
CA HIS A 86 -6.66 1.18 0.12
C HIS A 86 -7.91 0.83 0.93
N TRP A 87 -8.14 -0.46 1.16
CA TRP A 87 -9.23 -0.95 1.98
C TRP A 87 -8.70 -1.39 3.33
N LEU A 88 -9.09 -0.68 4.39
CA LEU A 88 -8.62 -0.87 5.75
C LEU A 88 -9.74 -1.42 6.63
N THR A 89 -9.43 -2.42 7.45
CA THR A 89 -10.33 -2.93 8.50
C THR A 89 -9.72 -2.68 9.87
N PHE A 90 -10.56 -2.35 10.85
CA PHE A 90 -10.16 -1.95 12.20
C PHE A 90 -10.76 -2.86 13.29
N ASP A 91 -10.00 -3.07 14.35
CA ASP A 91 -10.49 -3.70 15.58
C ASP A 91 -11.30 -2.72 16.46
N ASN A 92 -11.67 -3.14 17.67
CA ASN A 92 -12.42 -2.30 18.61
C ASN A 92 -11.60 -1.16 19.23
N ASP A 93 -10.28 -1.30 19.24
CA ASP A 93 -9.35 -0.32 19.81
C ASP A 93 -8.87 0.69 18.75
N GLY A 94 -9.37 0.55 17.51
CA GLY A 94 -9.04 1.42 16.38
C GLY A 94 -7.72 1.08 15.70
N ARG A 95 -7.15 -0.11 15.97
CA ARG A 95 -5.95 -0.59 15.27
C ARG A 95 -6.35 -1.28 13.97
N ILE A 96 -5.51 -1.16 12.95
CA ILE A 96 -5.73 -1.76 11.63
C ILE A 96 -5.41 -3.25 11.73
N THR A 97 -6.38 -4.10 11.40
CA THR A 97 -6.23 -5.56 11.35
C THR A 97 -5.96 -6.07 9.93
N HIS A 98 -6.41 -5.32 8.92
CA HIS A 98 -6.20 -5.71 7.53
C HIS A 98 -6.10 -4.50 6.61
N MET A 99 -5.21 -4.60 5.62
CA MET A 99 -5.09 -3.67 4.51
C MET A 99 -5.06 -4.45 3.20
N ARG A 100 -5.96 -4.12 2.28
CA ARG A 100 -5.94 -4.61 0.91
C ARG A 100 -5.74 -3.45 -0.06
N GLU A 101 -4.73 -3.56 -0.91
CA GLU A 101 -4.47 -2.60 -1.97
C GLU A 101 -5.03 -3.05 -3.31
N PHE A 102 -5.72 -2.14 -3.99
CA PHE A 102 -6.21 -2.31 -5.36
C PHE A 102 -5.59 -1.23 -6.23
N ASN A 103 -4.59 -1.61 -7.00
CA ASN A 103 -3.78 -0.72 -7.83
C ASN A 103 -4.13 -0.88 -9.32
N ASP A 104 -3.82 0.12 -10.14
CA ASP A 104 -3.79 -0.05 -11.60
C ASP A 104 -2.56 -0.87 -12.00
N THR A 105 -2.69 -2.18 -11.89
CA THR A 105 -1.59 -3.13 -12.09
C THR A 105 -1.08 -3.17 -13.53
N ASP A 106 -1.91 -2.78 -14.52
CA ASP A 106 -1.49 -2.72 -15.92
C ASP A 106 -0.54 -1.53 -16.14
N GLU A 107 -0.88 -0.35 -15.61
CA GLU A 107 -0.01 0.83 -15.68
C GLU A 107 1.29 0.64 -14.89
N MET A 108 1.22 0.03 -13.69
CA MET A 108 2.44 -0.32 -12.95
C MET A 108 3.30 -1.33 -13.72
N GLY A 109 2.71 -2.41 -14.23
CA GLY A 109 3.42 -3.49 -14.90
C GLY A 109 4.27 -2.99 -16.08
N LYS A 110 3.72 -2.11 -16.92
CA LYS A 110 4.41 -1.49 -18.07
C LYS A 110 5.64 -0.66 -17.66
N ALA A 111 5.67 -0.12 -16.45
CA ALA A 111 6.80 0.66 -15.95
C ALA A 111 7.93 -0.22 -15.42
N PHE A 112 7.65 -1.46 -15.03
CA PHE A 112 8.64 -2.44 -14.57
C PHE A 112 9.23 -3.32 -15.70
N ASP A 113 8.59 -3.34 -16.88
CA ASP A 113 9.13 -3.92 -18.13
C ASP A 113 10.16 -2.99 -18.82
#